data_AF-A0A060BUV8-F1
#
_entry.id   AF-A0A060BUV8-F1
#
_cell.length_a   1.000
_cell.length_b   1.000
_cell.length_c   1.000
_cell.angle_alpha   90.00
_cell.angle_beta   90.00
_cell.angle_gamma   90.00
#
_symmetry.space_group_name_H-M   'P 1'
#
loop_
_entity.id
_entity.type
_entity.pdbx_description
1 polymer ?
#
loop_
_entity_poly.entity_id
_entity_poly.type
_entity_poly.pdbx_seq_one_letter_code
_entity_poly.pdbx_strand_id
1 'polypeptide(L)' 'PNGGTVYIPEGTFLSGALFLKSNINLYIAKGGILQGSSCPKHYEPCILTV' A
#
# COMPACT_ATOMS: atom_id res chain seq x y z
N PRO A 1 -22.61 -1.99 1.60
CA PRO A 1 -21.72 -1.23 0.69
C PRO A 1 -20.56 -2.12 0.22
N ASN A 2 -20.64 -2.56 -1.04
CA ASN A 2 -20.06 -3.81 -1.55
C ASN A 2 -18.71 -3.59 -2.22
N GLY A 3 -17.69 -3.33 -1.41
CA GLY A 3 -16.32 -3.21 -1.88
C GLY A 3 -16.02 -1.91 -2.62
N GLY A 4 -14.86 -1.88 -3.29
CA GLY A 4 -14.38 -0.70 -4.01
C GLY A 4 -12.93 -0.86 -4.48
N THR A 5 -12.52 0.02 -5.38
CA THR A 5 -11.15 0.03 -5.92
C THR A 5 -10.43 1.28 -5.43
N VAL A 6 -9.32 1.10 -4.73
CA VAL A 6 -8.33 2.15 -4.47
C VAL A 6 -7.48 2.29 -5.72
N TYR A 7 -7.54 3.44 -6.36
CA TYR A 7 -6.86 3.73 -7.62
C TYR A 7 -5.64 4.63 -7.37
N ILE A 8 -4.45 4.15 -7.72
CA ILE A 8 -3.20 4.92 -7.70
C ILE A 8 -2.88 5.31 -9.15
N PRO A 9 -2.96 6.60 -9.53
CA PRO A 9 -2.69 7.07 -10.89
C PRO A 9 -1.19 7.02 -11.21
N GLU A 10 -0.83 7.44 -12.43
CA GLU A 10 0.55 7.76 -12.80
C GLU A 10 1.20 8.73 -11.79
N GLY A 11 2.44 8.44 -11.39
CA GLY A 11 3.21 9.23 -10.43
C GLY A 11 3.83 8.39 -9.32
N THR A 12 4.66 9.03 -8.49
CA THR A 12 5.36 8.36 -7.39
C THR A 12 4.75 8.75 -6.04
N PHE A 13 4.31 7.75 -5.29
CA PHE A 13 3.64 7.90 -4.00
C PHE A 13 4.45 7.21 -2.91
N LEU A 14 4.98 7.97 -1.96
CA LEU A 14 5.72 7.43 -0.82
C LEU A 14 4.74 6.75 0.16
N SER A 15 5.04 5.53 0.59
CA SER A 15 4.19 4.74 1.48
C SER A 15 4.97 4.00 2.57
N GLY A 16 4.35 3.90 3.75
CA GLY A 16 4.69 2.89 4.75
C GLY A 16 3.96 1.57 4.50
N ALA A 17 3.75 0.78 5.56
CA ALA A 17 2.93 -0.43 5.50
C ALA A 17 1.47 -0.12 5.12
N LEU A 18 0.89 -0.92 4.21
CA LEU A 18 -0.53 -0.87 3.87
C LEU A 18 -1.28 -2.01 4.56
N PHE A 19 -2.40 -1.67 5.20
CA PHE A 19 -3.30 -2.64 5.84
C PHE A 19 -4.60 -2.73 5.05
N LEU A 20 -4.70 -3.75 4.19
CA LEU A 20 -5.87 -3.94 3.33
C LEU A 20 -7.05 -4.49 4.14
N LYS A 21 -8.25 -4.04 3.79
CA LYS A 21 -9.51 -4.57 4.32
C LYS A 21 -10.14 -5.54 3.32
N SER A 22 -10.99 -6.44 3.81
CA SER A 22 -11.70 -7.39 2.94
C SER A 22 -12.57 -6.68 1.90
N ASN A 23 -12.71 -7.30 0.74
CA ASN A 23 -13.55 -6.87 -0.38
C ASN A 23 -13.12 -5.54 -1.05
N ILE A 24 -11.82 -5.23 -1.07
CA ILE A 24 -11.30 -4.08 -1.82
C ILE A 24 -10.27 -4.53 -2.86
N ASN A 25 -10.19 -3.77 -3.96
CA ASN A 25 -9.11 -3.88 -4.93
C ASN A 25 -8.13 -2.73 -4.73
N LEU A 26 -6.82 -3.01 -4.78
CA LEU A 26 -5.79 -1.99 -4.92
C LEU A 26 -5.27 -2.04 -6.36
N TYR A 27 -5.51 -0.98 -7.12
CA TYR A 27 -5.09 -0.87 -8.52
C TYR A 27 -4.06 0.23 -8.68
N ILE A 28 -2.87 -0.14 -9.15
CA ILE A 28 -1.81 0.80 -9.53
C ILE A 28 -1.84 0.90 -11.05
N ALA A 29 -2.19 2.07 -11.55
CA ALA A 29 -2.26 2.35 -12.98
C ALA A 29 -0.87 2.32 -13.62
N LYS A 30 -0.84 2.23 -14.95
CA LYS A 30 0.41 2.33 -15.71
C LYS A 30 1.12 3.65 -15.35
N GLY A 31 2.41 3.55 -15.03
CA GLY A 31 3.23 4.70 -14.59
C GLY A 31 3.05 5.08 -13.11
N GLY A 32 2.16 4.42 -12.38
CA GLY A 32 2.05 4.56 -10.94
C GLY A 32 3.16 3.79 -10.22
N ILE A 33 3.81 4.44 -9.26
CA ILE A 33 4.86 3.88 -8.41
C ILE A 33 4.42 4.07 -6.96
N LEU A 34 4.21 2.97 -6.25
CA LEU A 34 4.08 3.00 -4.79
C LEU A 34 5.47 2.78 -4.19
N GLN A 35 6.15 3.88 -3.86
CA GLN A 35 7.51 3.85 -3.35
C GLN A 35 7.51 3.58 -1.85
N GLY A 36 8.17 2.49 -1.44
CA GLY A 36 8.39 2.21 -0.02
C GLY A 36 9.24 3.30 0.64
N SER A 37 8.84 3.71 1.84
CA SER A 37 9.66 4.55 2.70
C SER A 37 10.95 3.85 3.12
N SER A 38 12.03 4.61 3.25
CA SER A 38 13.30 4.12 3.81
C SER A 38 13.32 4.13 5.34
N CYS A 39 12.30 4.67 6.00
CA CYS A 39 12.22 4.73 7.46
C CYS A 39 11.66 3.40 8.02
N PRO A 40 12.45 2.60 8.78
CA PRO A 40 11.99 1.32 9.30
C PRO A 40 10.75 1.42 10.19
N LYS A 41 10.59 2.56 10.90
CA LYS A 41 9.43 2.83 11.77
C LYS A 41 8.09 2.83 11.03
N HIS A 42 8.08 3.05 9.71
CA HIS A 42 6.86 3.00 8.91
C HIS A 42 6.33 1.57 8.67
N TYR A 43 7.05 0.55 9.16
CA TYR A 43 6.76 -0.87 8.99
C TYR A 43 6.63 -1.63 10.31
N GLU A 44 6.51 -0.93 11.43
CA GLU A 44 6.33 -1.56 12.74
C GLU A 44 4.87 -2.00 13.00
N PRO A 45 4.63 -3.04 13.81
CA PRO A 45 5.64 -3.89 14.45
C PRO A 45 6.18 -4.94 13.46
N CYS A 46 7.50 -5.09 13.42
CA CYS A 46 8.14 -6.21 12.74
C CYS A 46 7.92 -7.48 13.58
N ILE A 47 6.96 -8.31 13.19
CA ILE A 47 6.71 -9.60 13.86
C ILE A 47 7.48 -10.67 13.08
N LEU A 48 8.68 -11.00 13.58
CA LEU A 48 9.42 -12.19 13.17
C LEU A 48 8.76 -13.40 13.87
N THR A 49 7.80 -14.05 13.22
CA THR A 49 7.38 -15.40 13.65
C THR A 49 8.44 -16.40 13.24
N VAL A 50 9.05 -17.06 14.23
CA VAL A 50 9.92 -18.23 14.07
C VAL A 50 9.14 -19.47 13.65
#